data_AF-A0A3M0ZGW8-F1
#
_entry.id   AF-A0A3M0ZGW8-F1
#
_cell.length_a   1.000
_cell.length_b   1.000
_cell.length_c   1.000
_cell.angle_alpha   90.00
_cell.angle_beta   90.00
_cell.angle_gamma   90.00
#
_symmetry.space_group_name_H-M   'P 1'
#
loop_
_entity.id
_entity.type
_entity.pdbx_description
1 polymer ?
#
loop_
_entity_poly.entity_id
_entity_poly.type
_entity_poly.pdbx_seq_one_letter_code
_entity_poly.pdbx_strand_id
1 'polypeptide(L)'
;GSGRKFIRMVFNGDFEINEITAHARAATAIDPECDTILEIGGQDAKFTQLKHGAVYHSVMNYVCAAGTGSFVEEQAKKLGIAVEEYGDWVMDVAPPRTSDRCTVFMERDLEVLLREGWQRRELAAAVLYSVCENYLNKVVGRRRIGDRVYFQGATARNKGLVAAFENILGKPIHVSPLCHVTGAYGVALLMLDRGIHQRPSGFVGLEAVDHGVVMSQEECRLCNNHCLLTVVERDGQRFGWGMKCGREYEKMGNGKKSTNDQGEQQRREETERLALFRLRNELIRKLRGDKPASPRLRVAVPSALLQKGFGVLITRFFHELGCSVVCSNTKTSHAQMKLGQQLTKATFCAPIIAGHGHCGDLLVQSDRWDIFFLPHWIAAPSRDPDRARDSLFCPYIEAFPSIVADLFGKYGISANRLVRPVINLSEKYSKTTQQELVRWLQPLLKLSPRRIGKAWRAALAAQRLFEQQFKAAGEATWQRIHETGEKAVVLCGRPYNIYDEGINLGLIPKIAQQGFTVIPVDALEEKEETPDWVNGYWNFGHVILRNARRVLASDQVFCIYFTNFSCGPDSFLISYFHEIMEQRQKPFLILQFDGHGADAGYVTRIESATESFHSWIPVALKEERKHSRVT
;
A
#
# COMPACT_ATOMS: atom_id res chain seq x y z
N GLY A 1 6.21 -4.74 17.46
CA GLY A 1 5.06 -3.89 17.10
C GLY A 1 5.43 -2.63 16.34
N SER A 2 4.40 -1.98 15.81
CA SER A 2 4.46 -0.74 15.03
C SER A 2 4.94 0.49 15.82
N GLY A 3 4.77 0.51 17.14
CA GLY A 3 5.23 1.57 18.04
C GLY A 3 6.71 1.51 18.43
N ARG A 4 7.51 0.55 17.94
CA ARG A 4 8.90 0.33 18.42
C ARG A 4 9.80 1.56 18.37
N LYS A 5 9.71 2.36 17.30
CA LYS A 5 10.56 3.55 17.11
C LYS A 5 10.18 4.63 18.12
N PHE A 6 8.89 4.77 18.37
CA PHE A 6 8.35 5.67 19.39
C PHE A 6 8.84 5.27 20.78
N ILE A 7 8.67 4.01 21.15
CA ILE A 7 9.15 3.47 22.43
C ILE A 7 10.67 3.65 22.56
N ARG A 8 11.43 3.38 21.50
CA ARG A 8 12.88 3.62 21.50
C ARG A 8 13.22 5.08 21.81
N MET A 9 12.57 6.06 21.18
CA MET A 9 12.82 7.48 21.46
C MET A 9 12.45 7.85 22.90
N VAL A 10 11.25 7.45 23.36
CA VAL A 10 10.74 7.77 24.69
C VAL A 10 11.57 7.15 25.81
N PHE A 11 12.14 5.97 25.58
CA PHE A 11 12.96 5.29 26.59
C PHE A 11 14.46 5.34 26.31
N ASN A 12 14.89 6.05 25.28
CA ASN A 12 16.27 6.07 24.79
C ASN A 12 16.85 4.65 24.59
N GLY A 13 16.08 3.78 23.93
CA GLY A 13 16.44 2.39 23.70
C GLY A 13 17.63 2.24 22.74
N ASP A 14 18.53 1.32 23.07
CA ASP A 14 19.78 1.11 22.33
C ASP A 14 19.59 0.40 20.99
N PHE A 15 18.50 -0.36 20.85
CA PHE A 15 18.24 -1.18 19.69
C PHE A 15 16.75 -1.23 19.34
N GLU A 16 16.46 -1.07 18.06
CA GLU A 16 15.12 -1.30 17.50
C GLU A 16 15.20 -2.30 16.35
N ILE A 17 14.23 -3.21 16.30
CA ILE A 17 14.07 -4.15 15.19
C ILE A 17 12.58 -4.42 14.99
N ASN A 18 12.18 -4.70 13.75
CA ASN A 18 10.82 -5.08 13.44
C ASN A 18 10.46 -6.43 14.10
N GLU A 19 9.17 -6.66 14.34
CA GLU A 19 8.73 -7.84 15.08
C GLU A 19 8.82 -9.14 14.29
N ILE A 20 8.68 -9.10 12.96
CA ILE A 20 8.77 -10.28 12.11
C ILE A 20 10.17 -10.89 12.23
N THR A 21 11.21 -10.06 12.14
CA THR A 21 12.60 -10.48 12.30
C THR A 21 12.90 -10.96 13.71
N ALA A 22 12.32 -10.32 14.74
CA ALA A 22 12.45 -10.78 16.13
C ALA A 22 11.81 -12.16 16.33
N HIS A 23 10.56 -12.35 15.90
CA HIS A 23 9.84 -13.62 15.99
C HIS A 23 10.53 -14.74 15.20
N ALA A 24 11.04 -14.43 14.00
CA ALA A 24 11.83 -15.36 13.19
C ALA A 24 13.13 -15.78 13.90
N ARG A 25 13.86 -14.83 14.50
CA ARG A 25 15.08 -15.15 15.25
C ARG A 25 14.79 -16.01 16.48
N ALA A 26 13.68 -15.74 17.18
CA ALA A 26 13.25 -16.55 18.32
C ALA A 26 12.86 -17.97 17.87
N ALA A 27 12.09 -18.10 16.80
CA ALA A 27 11.67 -19.40 16.26
C ALA A 27 12.89 -20.26 15.90
N THR A 28 13.86 -19.68 15.20
CA THR A 28 15.08 -20.38 14.76
C THR A 28 16.04 -20.72 15.90
N ALA A 29 15.98 -19.99 17.01
CA ALA A 29 16.69 -20.34 18.23
C ALA A 29 16.06 -21.53 18.96
N ILE A 30 14.72 -21.59 18.94
CA ILE A 30 13.94 -22.65 19.58
C ILE A 30 14.04 -23.94 18.76
N ASP A 31 13.89 -23.84 17.44
CA ASP A 31 13.99 -24.93 16.49
C ASP A 31 14.61 -24.44 15.17
N PRO A 32 15.86 -24.84 14.85
CA PRO A 32 16.51 -24.52 13.59
C PRO A 32 15.77 -25.03 12.34
N GLU A 33 14.90 -26.05 12.49
CA GLU A 33 14.10 -26.61 11.40
C GLU A 33 12.78 -25.87 11.16
N CYS A 34 12.43 -24.88 12.01
CA CYS A 34 11.19 -24.12 11.86
C CYS A 34 11.10 -23.49 10.46
N ASP A 35 10.03 -23.83 9.74
CA ASP A 35 9.78 -23.33 8.39
C ASP A 35 8.54 -22.41 8.32
N THR A 36 7.70 -22.43 9.34
CA THR A 36 6.44 -21.69 9.37
C THR A 36 6.13 -21.18 10.76
N ILE A 37 5.80 -19.90 10.87
CA ILE A 37 5.32 -19.25 12.09
C ILE A 37 3.88 -18.79 11.85
N LEU A 38 2.97 -19.31 12.67
CA LEU A 38 1.67 -18.72 12.90
C LEU A 38 1.82 -17.75 14.07
N GLU A 39 1.45 -16.48 13.91
CA GLU A 39 1.49 -15.49 14.99
C GLU A 39 0.12 -14.84 15.10
N ILE A 40 -0.54 -14.94 16.26
CA ILE A 40 -1.80 -14.25 16.50
C ILE A 40 -1.66 -13.43 17.79
N GLY A 41 -1.63 -12.12 17.62
CA GLY A 41 -1.63 -11.16 18.71
C GLY A 41 -3.05 -10.77 19.13
N GLY A 42 -3.13 -9.73 19.97
CA GLY A 42 -4.42 -9.19 20.40
C GLY A 42 -5.14 -8.40 19.31
N GLN A 43 -4.41 -7.70 18.44
CA GLN A 43 -4.98 -6.78 17.43
C GLN A 43 -4.55 -7.13 16.00
N ASP A 44 -3.40 -7.78 15.84
CA ASP A 44 -2.87 -8.20 14.55
C ASP A 44 -2.49 -9.69 14.58
N ALA A 45 -2.34 -10.24 13.39
CA ALA A 45 -1.97 -11.62 13.15
C ALA A 45 -1.05 -11.69 11.94
N LYS A 46 -0.01 -12.53 12.00
CA LYS A 46 1.04 -12.62 11.00
C LYS A 46 1.29 -14.07 10.65
N PHE A 47 1.59 -14.31 9.37
CA PHE A 47 2.03 -15.58 8.85
C PHE A 47 3.40 -15.40 8.24
N THR A 48 4.39 -16.11 8.75
CA THR A 48 5.78 -15.98 8.32
C THR A 48 6.32 -17.34 7.90
N GLN A 49 6.87 -17.43 6.70
CA GLN A 49 7.60 -18.59 6.22
C GLN A 49 9.09 -18.31 6.33
N LEU A 50 9.80 -19.29 6.87
CA LEU A 50 11.25 -19.27 7.03
C LEU A 50 11.90 -20.21 6.01
N LYS A 51 13.11 -19.86 5.58
CA LYS A 51 13.94 -20.74 4.76
C LYS A 51 15.40 -20.57 5.19
N HIS A 52 16.01 -21.64 5.70
CA HIS A 52 17.36 -21.62 6.30
C HIS A 52 17.49 -20.58 7.41
N GLY A 53 16.48 -20.48 8.27
CA GLY A 53 16.44 -19.56 9.39
C GLY A 53 16.26 -18.07 9.05
N ALA A 54 16.12 -17.72 7.77
CA ALA A 54 15.79 -16.37 7.33
C ALA A 54 14.31 -16.25 6.94
N VAL A 55 13.75 -15.06 7.13
CA VAL A 55 12.40 -14.72 6.65
C VAL A 55 12.39 -14.81 5.12
N TYR A 56 11.66 -15.78 4.59
CA TYR A 56 11.46 -15.94 3.16
C TYR A 56 10.26 -15.12 2.68
N HIS A 57 9.18 -15.14 3.46
CA HIS A 57 7.95 -14.45 3.14
C HIS A 57 7.17 -14.18 4.43
N SER A 58 6.58 -13.00 4.56
CA SER A 58 5.72 -12.66 5.70
C SER A 58 4.53 -11.83 5.26
N VAL A 59 3.36 -12.13 5.81
CA VAL A 59 2.12 -11.37 5.62
C VAL A 59 1.45 -11.14 6.96
N MET A 60 0.73 -10.03 7.05
CA MET A 60 -0.03 -9.64 8.23
C MET A 60 -1.49 -9.41 7.81
N ASN A 61 -2.43 -9.67 8.73
CA ASN A 61 -3.82 -9.31 8.56
C ASN A 61 -3.97 -7.82 8.22
N TYR A 62 -5.07 -7.46 7.56
CA TYR A 62 -5.44 -6.06 7.37
C TYR A 62 -5.88 -5.46 8.71
N VAL A 63 -6.29 -4.18 8.71
CA VAL A 63 -6.71 -3.41 9.90
C VAL A 63 -7.85 -4.07 10.72
N CYS A 64 -8.42 -5.19 10.26
CA CYS A 64 -9.52 -5.88 10.93
C CYS A 64 -9.03 -6.79 12.07
N ALA A 65 -9.67 -6.67 13.24
CA ALA A 65 -9.48 -7.52 14.41
C ALA A 65 -10.12 -8.93 14.29
N ALA A 66 -10.80 -9.22 13.18
CA ALA A 66 -11.32 -10.57 12.90
C ALA A 66 -10.16 -11.57 12.85
N GLY A 67 -10.32 -12.71 13.54
CA GLY A 67 -9.28 -13.72 13.62
C GLY A 67 -8.12 -13.40 14.58
N THR A 68 -8.32 -12.50 15.55
CA THR A 68 -7.29 -12.12 16.55
C THR A 68 -7.75 -12.37 17.99
N GLY A 69 -6.82 -12.24 18.94
CA GLY A 69 -7.09 -12.47 20.35
C GLY A 69 -8.16 -11.57 20.97
N SER A 70 -8.33 -10.33 20.49
CA SER A 70 -9.35 -9.44 21.04
C SER A 70 -10.78 -9.95 20.79
N PHE A 71 -11.01 -10.64 19.68
CA PHE A 71 -12.31 -11.26 19.42
C PHE A 71 -12.57 -12.42 20.38
N VAL A 72 -11.56 -13.26 20.65
CA VAL A 72 -11.67 -14.34 21.65
C VAL A 72 -11.97 -13.76 23.02
N GLU A 73 -11.27 -12.69 23.42
CA GLU A 73 -11.52 -12.01 24.70
C GLU A 73 -12.94 -11.42 24.79
N GLU A 74 -13.42 -10.78 23.72
CA GLU A 74 -14.77 -10.23 23.69
C GLU A 74 -15.84 -11.32 23.83
N GLN A 75 -15.69 -12.44 23.12
CA GLN A 75 -16.62 -13.57 23.20
C GLN A 75 -16.53 -14.28 24.55
N ALA A 76 -15.34 -14.36 25.16
CA ALA A 76 -15.18 -14.87 26.52
C ALA A 76 -16.02 -14.09 27.53
N LYS A 77 -15.99 -12.75 27.45
CA LYS A 77 -16.82 -11.87 28.30
C LYS A 77 -18.30 -12.10 28.09
N LYS A 78 -18.76 -12.23 26.84
CA LYS A 78 -20.18 -12.47 26.50
C LYS A 78 -20.68 -13.83 26.97
N LEU A 79 -19.83 -14.86 26.88
CA LEU A 79 -20.18 -16.22 27.31
C LEU A 79 -19.99 -16.44 28.82
N GLY A 80 -19.31 -15.52 29.52
CA GLY A 80 -19.05 -15.55 30.95
C GLY A 80 -17.90 -16.49 31.34
N ILE A 81 -16.84 -16.51 30.55
CA ILE A 81 -15.67 -17.39 30.72
C ILE A 81 -14.42 -16.51 30.96
N ALA A 82 -13.56 -16.89 31.89
CA ALA A 82 -12.25 -16.27 32.02
C ALA A 82 -11.39 -16.60 30.79
N VAL A 83 -10.66 -15.62 30.27
CA VAL A 83 -9.86 -15.79 29.03
C VAL A 83 -8.77 -16.85 29.22
N GLU A 84 -8.22 -16.93 30.44
CA GLU A 84 -7.19 -17.87 30.85
C GLU A 84 -7.69 -19.32 30.85
N GLU A 85 -8.98 -19.53 31.17
CA GLU A 85 -9.62 -20.85 31.24
C GLU A 85 -10.20 -21.28 29.90
N TYR A 86 -10.38 -20.34 28.96
CA TYR A 86 -11.09 -20.54 27.71
C TYR A 86 -10.61 -21.76 26.92
N GLY A 87 -9.28 -21.90 26.79
CA GLY A 87 -8.69 -22.97 25.99
C GLY A 87 -8.92 -24.36 26.58
N ASP A 88 -8.76 -24.50 27.90
CA ASP A 88 -9.00 -25.78 28.58
C ASP A 88 -10.50 -26.10 28.61
N TRP A 89 -11.36 -25.07 28.70
CA TRP A 89 -12.81 -25.23 28.77
C TRP A 89 -13.42 -25.82 27.50
N VAL A 90 -12.83 -25.61 26.32
CA VAL A 90 -13.38 -26.10 25.04
C VAL A 90 -12.77 -27.44 24.58
N MET A 91 -11.85 -28.02 25.35
CA MET A 91 -11.24 -29.31 24.99
C MET A 91 -12.30 -30.41 24.90
N ASP A 92 -12.12 -31.34 23.95
CA ASP A 92 -13.02 -32.46 23.69
C ASP A 92 -14.47 -32.06 23.33
N VAL A 93 -14.67 -30.86 22.78
CA VAL A 93 -15.99 -30.37 22.34
C VAL A 93 -16.03 -30.22 20.83
N ALA A 94 -17.09 -30.74 20.22
CA ALA A 94 -17.38 -30.54 18.81
C ALA A 94 -18.03 -29.16 18.59
N PRO A 95 -17.45 -28.28 17.76
CA PRO A 95 -18.02 -26.96 17.49
C PRO A 95 -19.14 -27.02 16.44
N PRO A 96 -20.22 -26.21 16.58
CA PRO A 96 -21.08 -25.88 15.45
C PRO A 96 -20.30 -25.07 14.40
N ARG A 97 -20.76 -25.13 13.15
CA ARG A 97 -20.19 -24.32 12.07
C ARG A 97 -20.67 -22.88 12.19
N THR A 98 -19.75 -21.94 12.04
CA THR A 98 -20.01 -20.50 11.99
C THR A 98 -19.30 -19.90 10.78
N SER A 99 -19.64 -18.66 10.42
CA SER A 99 -18.92 -17.94 9.38
C SER A 99 -17.51 -17.55 9.84
N ASP A 100 -16.60 -17.42 8.88
CA ASP A 100 -15.20 -17.07 9.08
C ASP A 100 -14.87 -15.67 8.49
N ARG A 101 -15.90 -14.87 8.20
CA ARG A 101 -15.76 -13.66 7.36
C ARG A 101 -15.23 -12.46 8.12
N CYS A 102 -15.96 -12.04 9.14
CA CYS A 102 -15.60 -10.94 10.03
C CYS A 102 -16.32 -11.10 11.37
N THR A 103 -15.85 -10.38 12.39
CA THR A 103 -16.39 -10.45 13.76
C THR A 103 -17.91 -10.24 13.82
N VAL A 104 -18.47 -9.34 13.01
CA VAL A 104 -19.91 -9.04 12.98
C VAL A 104 -20.74 -10.24 12.51
N PHE A 105 -20.29 -10.95 11.48
CA PHE A 105 -21.02 -12.13 10.99
C PHE A 105 -20.81 -13.32 11.91
N MET A 106 -19.58 -13.52 12.42
CA MET A 106 -19.27 -14.54 13.41
C MET A 106 -20.17 -14.38 14.65
N GLU A 107 -20.27 -13.16 15.17
CA GLU A 107 -21.09 -12.84 16.33
C GLU A 107 -22.58 -13.09 16.08
N ARG A 108 -23.09 -12.64 14.93
CA ARG A 108 -24.48 -12.92 14.54
C ARG A 108 -24.77 -14.42 14.50
N ASP A 109 -23.86 -15.22 13.95
CA ASP A 109 -24.04 -16.67 13.88
C ASP A 109 -24.07 -17.29 15.29
N LEU A 110 -23.21 -16.83 16.21
CA LEU A 110 -23.21 -17.28 17.60
C LEU A 110 -24.52 -16.94 18.33
N GLU A 111 -25.08 -15.75 18.09
CA GLU A 111 -26.38 -15.38 18.65
C GLU A 111 -27.52 -16.26 18.14
N VAL A 112 -27.49 -16.62 16.85
CA VAL A 112 -28.48 -17.53 16.24
C VAL A 112 -28.36 -18.91 16.86
N LEU A 113 -27.16 -19.48 16.93
CA LEU A 113 -26.92 -20.80 17.51
C LEU A 113 -27.30 -20.84 19.00
N LEU A 114 -27.03 -19.77 19.76
CA LEU A 114 -27.46 -19.67 21.15
C LEU A 114 -29.00 -19.74 21.28
N ARG A 115 -29.75 -19.08 20.38
CA ARG A 115 -31.22 -19.14 20.35
C ARG A 115 -31.74 -20.51 19.92
N GLU A 116 -30.99 -21.24 19.11
CA GLU A 116 -31.30 -22.61 18.69
C GLU A 116 -31.00 -23.66 19.79
N GLY A 117 -30.42 -23.26 20.92
CA GLY A 117 -30.21 -24.12 22.09
C GLY A 117 -28.82 -24.75 22.19
N TRP A 118 -27.87 -24.33 21.36
CA TRP A 118 -26.47 -24.76 21.47
C TRP A 118 -25.86 -24.33 22.82
N GLN A 119 -25.03 -25.20 23.40
CA GLN A 119 -24.42 -24.97 24.69
C GLN A 119 -23.30 -23.94 24.59
N ARG A 120 -23.10 -23.14 25.64
CA ARG A 120 -22.06 -22.10 25.67
C ARG A 120 -20.66 -22.64 25.38
N ARG A 121 -20.38 -23.87 25.83
CA ARG A 121 -19.10 -24.56 25.61
C ARG A 121 -18.88 -24.89 24.13
N GLU A 122 -19.94 -25.30 23.44
CA GLU A 122 -19.92 -25.56 21.99
C GLU A 122 -19.73 -24.24 21.21
N LEU A 123 -20.43 -23.18 21.60
CA LEU A 123 -20.26 -21.85 21.02
C LEU A 123 -18.84 -21.30 21.21
N ALA A 124 -18.23 -21.51 22.38
CA ALA A 124 -16.85 -21.13 22.62
C ALA A 124 -15.87 -21.91 21.74
N ALA A 125 -16.10 -23.20 21.52
CA ALA A 125 -15.31 -23.97 20.55
C ALA A 125 -15.47 -23.40 19.13
N ALA A 126 -16.68 -23.01 18.72
CA ALA A 126 -16.93 -22.40 17.42
C ALA A 126 -16.23 -21.05 17.23
N VAL A 127 -16.05 -20.26 18.29
CA VAL A 127 -15.24 -19.03 18.26
C VAL A 127 -13.78 -19.35 17.88
N LEU A 128 -13.16 -20.37 18.48
CA LEU A 128 -11.77 -20.70 18.18
C LEU A 128 -11.60 -21.22 16.75
N TYR A 129 -12.55 -22.03 16.28
CA TYR A 129 -12.56 -22.52 14.89
C TYR A 129 -12.74 -21.37 13.90
N SER A 130 -13.70 -20.46 14.13
CA SER A 130 -13.89 -19.30 13.25
C SER A 130 -12.68 -18.37 13.22
N VAL A 131 -11.95 -18.23 14.33
CA VAL A 131 -10.67 -17.51 14.39
C VAL A 131 -9.60 -18.21 13.55
N CYS A 132 -9.45 -19.53 13.69
CA CYS A 132 -8.50 -20.32 12.89
C CYS A 132 -8.82 -20.25 11.39
N GLU A 133 -10.07 -20.51 11.02
CA GLU A 133 -10.53 -20.48 9.62
C GLU A 133 -10.38 -19.09 9.02
N ASN A 134 -10.71 -18.03 9.77
CA ASN A 134 -10.48 -16.66 9.32
C ASN A 134 -8.99 -16.39 9.10
N TYR A 135 -8.13 -16.79 10.04
CA TYR A 135 -6.69 -16.63 9.92
C TYR A 135 -6.16 -17.36 8.68
N LEU A 136 -6.56 -18.62 8.48
CA LEU A 136 -6.17 -19.43 7.32
C LEU A 136 -6.69 -18.82 6.00
N ASN A 137 -7.94 -18.36 5.95
CA ASN A 137 -8.52 -17.86 4.71
C ASN A 137 -8.12 -16.43 4.38
N LYS A 138 -7.90 -15.57 5.38
CA LYS A 138 -7.65 -14.12 5.19
C LYS A 138 -6.19 -13.73 5.33
N VAL A 139 -5.42 -14.40 6.18
CA VAL A 139 -4.01 -14.10 6.42
C VAL A 139 -3.14 -15.04 5.58
N VAL A 140 -3.28 -16.36 5.77
CA VAL A 140 -2.49 -17.35 5.03
C VAL A 140 -2.89 -17.36 3.55
N GLY A 141 -4.19 -17.43 3.26
CA GLY A 141 -4.74 -17.48 1.91
C GLY A 141 -4.34 -18.77 1.20
N ARG A 142 -3.83 -18.66 -0.04
CA ARG A 142 -3.40 -19.82 -0.85
C ARG A 142 -1.97 -20.29 -0.54
N ARG A 143 -1.33 -19.73 0.48
CA ARG A 143 0.09 -20.00 0.75
C ARG A 143 0.26 -21.36 1.39
N ARG A 144 1.34 -22.06 1.02
CA ARG A 144 1.70 -23.34 1.62
C ARG A 144 2.11 -23.14 3.08
N ILE A 145 1.44 -23.83 4.00
CA ILE A 145 1.90 -24.03 5.37
C ILE A 145 2.92 -25.17 5.34
N GLY A 146 4.14 -24.91 5.81
CA GLY A 146 5.22 -25.88 5.85
C GLY A 146 4.97 -27.01 6.85
N ASP A 147 6.02 -27.75 7.15
CA ASP A 147 5.96 -28.99 7.90
C ASP A 147 6.35 -28.78 9.37
N ARG A 148 7.26 -27.85 9.66
CA ARG A 148 7.69 -27.46 11.01
C ARG A 148 7.06 -26.14 11.43
N VAL A 149 5.81 -26.24 11.92
CA VAL A 149 4.96 -25.08 12.24
C VAL A 149 5.03 -24.70 13.72
N TYR A 150 5.37 -23.46 14.01
CA TYR A 150 5.34 -22.88 15.35
C TYR A 150 4.23 -21.85 15.49
N PHE A 151 3.44 -21.96 16.56
CA PHE A 151 2.45 -20.94 16.93
C PHE A 151 2.99 -20.04 18.04
N GLN A 152 3.03 -18.74 17.77
CA GLN A 152 3.60 -17.70 18.62
C GLN A 152 2.58 -16.60 18.94
N GLY A 153 2.88 -15.79 19.96
CA GLY A 153 1.98 -14.77 20.50
C GLY A 153 1.23 -15.26 21.74
N ALA A 154 0.62 -14.33 22.48
CA ALA A 154 -0.07 -14.66 23.73
C ALA A 154 -1.24 -15.63 23.54
N THR A 155 -1.92 -15.57 22.38
CA THR A 155 -3.03 -16.46 22.05
C THR A 155 -2.61 -17.92 21.90
N ALA A 156 -1.34 -18.20 21.59
CA ALA A 156 -0.82 -19.57 21.53
C ALA A 156 -0.82 -20.29 22.89
N ARG A 157 -1.06 -19.58 24.00
CA ARG A 157 -1.31 -20.18 25.32
C ARG A 157 -2.68 -20.86 25.41
N ASN A 158 -3.63 -20.48 24.54
CA ASN A 158 -4.95 -21.08 24.48
C ASN A 158 -4.86 -22.45 23.79
N LYS A 159 -4.84 -23.54 24.58
CA LYS A 159 -4.72 -24.90 24.07
C LYS A 159 -5.84 -25.31 23.12
N GLY A 160 -7.06 -24.83 23.36
CA GLY A 160 -8.19 -25.05 22.46
C GLY A 160 -7.96 -24.45 21.06
N LEU A 161 -7.28 -23.30 20.99
CA LEU A 161 -6.95 -22.65 19.73
C LEU A 161 -5.85 -23.42 19.00
N VAL A 162 -4.85 -23.94 19.74
CA VAL A 162 -3.82 -24.84 19.18
C VAL A 162 -4.47 -26.10 18.62
N ALA A 163 -5.34 -26.76 19.39
CA ALA A 163 -6.05 -27.96 18.98
C ALA A 163 -6.95 -27.72 17.75
N ALA A 164 -7.61 -26.55 17.67
CA ALA A 164 -8.38 -26.18 16.49
C ALA A 164 -7.50 -26.09 15.22
N PHE A 165 -6.31 -25.48 15.30
CA PHE A 165 -5.36 -25.48 14.19
C PHE A 165 -4.89 -26.89 13.81
N GLU A 166 -4.55 -27.73 14.79
CA GLU A 166 -4.15 -29.13 14.54
C GLU A 166 -5.24 -29.92 13.84
N ASN A 167 -6.49 -29.78 14.29
CA ASN A 167 -7.66 -30.44 13.70
C ASN A 167 -7.92 -29.96 12.27
N ILE A 168 -7.83 -28.66 12.00
CA ILE A 168 -8.09 -28.10 10.67
C ILE A 168 -6.96 -28.45 9.69
N LEU A 169 -5.70 -28.40 10.13
CA LEU A 169 -4.53 -28.58 9.26
C LEU A 169 -4.08 -30.04 9.15
N GLY A 170 -4.53 -30.91 10.05
CA GLY A 170 -4.14 -32.33 10.10
C GLY A 170 -2.65 -32.54 10.35
N LYS A 171 -1.98 -31.58 11.03
CA LYS A 171 -0.54 -31.62 11.32
C LYS A 171 -0.25 -31.02 12.70
N PRO A 172 0.86 -31.43 13.37
CA PRO A 172 1.20 -30.91 14.69
C PRO A 172 1.53 -29.42 14.64
N ILE A 173 1.13 -28.69 15.70
CA ILE A 173 1.43 -27.27 15.88
C ILE A 173 2.29 -27.10 17.14
N HIS A 174 3.54 -26.68 16.96
CA HIS A 174 4.48 -26.55 18.05
C HIS A 174 4.30 -25.22 18.79
N VAL A 175 4.25 -25.26 20.12
CA VAL A 175 4.14 -24.07 20.97
C VAL A 175 5.28 -24.07 21.97
N SER A 176 6.08 -23.01 21.96
CA SER A 176 7.11 -22.81 22.99
C SER A 176 6.47 -22.35 24.30
N PRO A 177 6.98 -22.76 25.47
CA PRO A 177 6.58 -22.18 26.75
C PRO A 177 6.74 -20.64 26.81
N LEU A 178 7.63 -20.09 25.97
CA LEU A 178 7.89 -18.66 25.84
C LEU A 178 7.02 -17.98 24.77
N CYS A 179 5.98 -18.64 24.22
CA CYS A 179 5.18 -18.16 23.08
C CYS A 179 4.68 -16.70 23.21
N HIS A 180 4.32 -16.27 24.42
CA HIS A 180 3.81 -14.93 24.72
C HIS A 180 4.88 -13.83 24.75
N VAL A 181 6.16 -14.20 24.81
CA VAL A 181 7.32 -13.27 24.87
C VAL A 181 8.34 -13.53 23.75
N THR A 182 8.01 -14.32 22.72
CA THR A 182 8.95 -14.66 21.62
C THR A 182 9.50 -13.43 20.91
N GLY A 183 8.71 -12.38 20.75
CA GLY A 183 9.19 -11.11 20.20
C GLY A 183 10.32 -10.52 21.05
N ALA A 184 10.14 -10.41 22.37
CA ALA A 184 11.17 -9.91 23.27
C ALA A 184 12.41 -10.82 23.32
N TYR A 185 12.18 -12.15 23.34
CA TYR A 185 13.26 -13.14 23.30
C TYR A 185 14.11 -12.99 22.02
N GLY A 186 13.46 -12.82 20.87
CA GLY A 186 14.14 -12.58 19.60
C GLY A 186 14.97 -11.30 19.58
N VAL A 187 14.46 -10.20 20.16
CA VAL A 187 15.22 -8.96 20.30
C VAL A 187 16.46 -9.16 21.16
N ALA A 188 16.34 -9.85 22.31
CA ALA A 188 17.47 -10.14 23.19
C ALA A 188 18.56 -10.96 22.46
N LEU A 189 18.17 -11.98 21.71
CA LEU A 189 19.11 -12.77 20.89
C LEU A 189 19.80 -11.92 19.83
N LEU A 190 19.06 -11.05 19.12
CA LEU A 190 19.66 -10.15 18.13
C LEU A 190 20.62 -9.14 18.75
N MET A 191 20.36 -8.66 19.96
CA MET A 191 21.29 -7.81 20.70
C MET A 191 22.58 -8.55 21.09
N LEU A 192 22.49 -9.84 21.40
CA LEU A 192 23.65 -10.71 21.61
C LEU A 192 24.43 -10.89 20.31
N ASP A 193 23.76 -11.32 19.24
CA ASP A 193 24.35 -11.57 17.93
C ASP A 193 25.09 -10.34 17.37
N ARG A 194 24.59 -9.13 17.66
CA ARG A 194 25.16 -7.85 17.18
C ARG A 194 26.13 -7.19 18.17
N GLY A 195 26.40 -7.81 19.32
CA GLY A 195 27.30 -7.25 20.34
C GLY A 195 26.82 -5.94 20.97
N ILE A 196 25.52 -5.63 20.91
CA ILE A 196 24.98 -4.36 21.43
C ILE A 196 25.06 -4.31 22.96
N HIS A 197 24.84 -5.46 23.60
CA HIS A 197 24.94 -5.64 25.05
C HIS A 197 26.33 -5.30 25.64
N GLN A 198 27.37 -5.19 24.80
CA GLN A 198 28.73 -4.86 25.23
C GLN A 198 28.95 -3.36 25.42
N ARG A 199 27.95 -2.52 25.09
CA ARG A 199 28.03 -1.06 25.17
C ARG A 199 27.19 -0.56 26.35
N PRO A 200 27.57 0.57 26.99
CA PRO A 200 26.72 1.22 27.99
C PRO A 200 25.35 1.56 27.39
N SER A 201 24.29 1.21 28.10
CA SER A 201 22.91 1.46 27.67
C SER A 201 22.51 2.91 27.94
N GLY A 202 21.82 3.51 26.98
CA GLY A 202 21.14 4.80 27.14
C GLY A 202 19.76 4.68 27.76
N PHE A 203 19.25 3.47 28.01
CA PHE A 203 17.89 3.22 28.46
C PHE A 203 17.62 3.90 29.80
N VAL A 204 16.58 4.74 29.84
CA VAL A 204 16.29 5.61 30.99
C VAL A 204 15.46 4.95 32.09
N GLY A 205 15.14 3.66 31.97
CA GLY A 205 14.26 2.95 32.90
C GLY A 205 12.78 3.09 32.53
N LEU A 206 11.94 2.18 33.04
CA LEU A 206 10.49 2.22 32.80
C LEU A 206 9.81 3.30 33.64
N GLU A 207 10.42 3.72 34.74
CA GLU A 207 9.93 4.74 35.66
C GLU A 207 9.89 6.13 35.00
N ALA A 208 10.59 6.30 33.87
CA ALA A 208 10.62 7.55 33.11
C ALA A 208 9.26 7.96 32.51
N VAL A 209 8.26 7.06 32.43
CA VAL A 209 6.89 7.42 32.02
C VAL A 209 6.04 7.95 33.17
N ASP A 210 6.39 7.64 34.42
CA ASP A 210 5.57 8.07 35.57
C ASP A 210 5.68 9.58 35.81
N HIS A 211 6.75 10.22 35.33
CA HIS A 211 7.02 11.65 35.50
C HIS A 211 7.45 12.27 34.17
N GLY A 212 6.65 13.19 33.63
CA GLY A 212 7.11 14.13 32.60
C GLY A 212 6.83 13.78 31.14
N VAL A 213 6.08 12.72 30.81
CA VAL A 213 5.66 12.41 29.44
C VAL A 213 4.32 13.08 29.11
N VAL A 214 4.34 14.17 28.33
CA VAL A 214 3.12 14.85 27.86
C VAL A 214 2.91 14.55 26.37
N MET A 215 1.76 13.94 26.03
CA MET A 215 1.37 13.72 24.64
C MET A 215 0.49 14.85 24.13
N SER A 216 0.77 15.35 22.93
CA SER A 216 -0.03 16.34 22.22
C SER A 216 -0.12 16.00 20.73
N GLN A 217 -1.02 16.69 20.01
CA GLN A 217 -1.07 16.64 18.55
C GLN A 217 -0.75 18.02 17.98
N GLU A 218 0.00 18.05 16.88
CA GLU A 218 0.27 19.28 16.15
C GLU A 218 0.26 19.07 14.65
N GLU A 219 0.01 20.13 13.89
CA GLU A 219 0.05 20.10 12.43
C GLU A 219 1.40 20.58 11.91
N CYS A 220 2.13 19.71 11.21
CA CYS A 220 3.40 20.05 10.59
C CYS A 220 3.20 20.94 9.35
N ARG A 221 3.63 22.20 9.42
CA ARG A 221 3.55 23.17 8.29
C ARG A 221 4.83 23.32 7.47
N LEU A 222 5.83 22.45 7.67
CA LEU A 222 7.13 22.55 6.98
C LEU A 222 7.08 22.30 5.47
N CYS A 223 6.03 21.62 4.98
CA CYS A 223 5.83 21.34 3.58
C CYS A 223 4.34 21.11 3.33
N ASN A 224 3.97 20.95 2.05
CA ASN A 224 2.58 20.77 1.63
C ASN A 224 1.91 19.47 2.13
N ASN A 225 2.61 18.63 2.92
CA ASN A 225 2.03 17.41 3.48
C ASN A 225 1.13 17.68 4.69
N HIS A 226 1.24 18.84 5.36
CA HIS A 226 0.38 19.24 6.49
C HIS A 226 0.07 18.08 7.45
N CYS A 227 1.11 17.34 7.84
CA CYS A 227 0.95 16.09 8.56
C CYS A 227 0.39 16.37 9.95
N LEU A 228 -0.65 15.63 10.36
CA LEU A 228 -1.04 15.57 11.76
C LEU A 228 -0.01 14.70 12.48
N LEU A 229 0.77 15.33 13.35
CA LEU A 229 1.77 14.68 14.15
C LEU A 229 1.21 14.45 15.53
N THR A 230 1.65 13.37 16.18
CA THR A 230 1.61 13.35 17.65
C THR A 230 3.01 13.45 18.21
N VAL A 231 3.09 14.33 19.19
CA VAL A 231 4.30 14.83 19.80
C VAL A 231 4.29 14.44 21.26
N VAL A 232 5.43 14.00 21.73
CA VAL A 232 5.66 13.60 23.09
C VAL A 232 6.78 14.45 23.64
N GLU A 233 6.47 15.17 24.70
CA GLU A 233 7.43 15.97 25.44
C GLU A 233 7.86 15.20 26.69
N ARG A 234 9.17 15.07 26.90
CA ARG A 234 9.79 14.46 28.08
C ARG A 234 11.04 15.24 28.44
N ASP A 235 11.15 15.69 29.68
CA ASP A 235 12.31 16.43 30.20
C ASP A 235 12.70 17.66 29.33
N GLY A 236 11.71 18.36 28.77
CA GLY A 236 11.91 19.48 27.85
C GLY A 236 12.39 19.09 26.44
N GLN A 237 12.56 17.81 26.15
CA GLN A 237 12.80 17.29 24.80
C GLN A 237 11.48 16.90 24.14
N ARG A 238 11.31 17.27 22.86
CA ARG A 238 10.11 16.96 22.09
C ARG A 238 10.43 15.97 20.98
N PHE A 239 9.71 14.84 21.00
CA PHE A 239 9.76 13.79 20.00
C PHE A 239 8.44 13.80 19.24
N GLY A 240 8.43 13.49 17.95
CA GLY A 240 7.19 13.52 17.18
C GLY A 240 7.18 12.50 16.06
N TRP A 241 5.98 12.02 15.75
CA TRP A 241 5.74 11.03 14.71
C TRP A 241 4.57 11.47 13.82
N GLY A 242 4.54 10.95 12.59
CA GLY A 242 3.47 11.21 11.59
C GLY A 242 3.97 11.97 10.36
N MET A 243 5.27 12.27 10.30
CA MET A 243 5.89 12.98 9.19
C MET A 243 5.95 12.11 7.93
N LYS A 244 5.11 12.43 6.93
CA LYS A 244 5.04 11.70 5.65
C LYS A 244 6.19 12.03 4.69
N CYS A 245 6.92 13.12 4.91
CA CYS A 245 8.00 13.56 4.03
C CYS A 245 9.36 12.91 4.31
N GLY A 246 9.42 11.93 5.22
CA GLY A 246 10.66 11.26 5.61
C GLY A 246 11.59 12.09 6.50
N ARG A 247 11.22 13.33 6.86
CA ARG A 247 11.95 14.11 7.86
C ARG A 247 11.71 13.53 9.25
N GLU A 248 12.72 13.62 10.09
CA GLU A 248 12.62 13.31 11.51
C GLU A 248 12.15 14.56 12.27
N TYR A 249 11.29 14.36 13.26
CA TYR A 249 10.74 15.44 14.06
C TYR A 249 11.81 16.22 14.81
N GLU A 250 12.83 15.53 15.33
CA GLU A 250 13.97 16.12 16.06
C GLU A 250 14.78 17.10 15.19
N LYS A 251 14.65 17.02 13.87
CA LYS A 251 15.26 17.95 12.90
C LYS A 251 14.37 19.17 12.61
N MET A 252 13.18 19.27 13.23
CA MET A 252 12.37 20.50 13.26
C MET A 252 12.93 21.47 14.30
N GLY A 253 13.58 22.54 13.86
CA GLY A 253 13.91 23.66 14.75
C GLY A 253 15.38 24.06 14.82
N ASN A 254 16.30 23.32 14.21
CA ASN A 254 17.67 23.80 14.03
C ASN A 254 18.08 23.71 12.57
N GLY A 255 18.10 24.87 11.91
CA GLY A 255 18.78 25.09 10.63
C GLY A 255 20.30 24.91 10.68
N LYS A 256 20.83 24.17 11.67
CA LYS A 256 22.18 23.63 11.58
C LYS A 256 22.11 22.48 10.59
N LYS A 257 22.46 22.76 9.33
CA LYS A 257 22.97 21.74 8.40
C LYS A 257 23.91 20.84 9.23
N SER A 258 23.61 19.56 9.35
CA SER A 258 24.62 18.63 9.84
C SER A 258 25.78 18.72 8.85
N THR A 259 26.88 19.36 9.24
CA THR A 259 28.09 19.55 8.45
C THR A 259 28.92 18.26 8.33
N ASN A 260 28.32 17.10 8.63
CA ASN A 260 28.99 15.81 8.47
C ASN A 260 28.72 15.31 7.04
N ASP A 261 29.81 15.11 6.28
CA ASP A 261 29.82 14.62 4.89
C ASP A 261 28.93 13.39 4.67
N GLN A 262 28.85 12.49 5.66
CA GLN A 262 28.01 11.28 5.60
C GLN A 262 26.51 11.60 5.44
N GLY A 263 26.00 12.63 6.10
CA GLY A 263 24.60 13.04 6.02
C GLY A 263 24.24 13.81 4.75
N GLU A 264 25.23 14.40 4.08
CA GLU A 264 25.06 14.97 2.74
C GLU A 264 25.13 13.89 1.66
N GLN A 265 26.05 12.93 1.80
CA GLN A 265 26.19 11.79 0.89
C GLN A 265 24.93 10.93 0.89
N GLN A 266 24.40 10.57 2.07
CA GLN A 266 23.17 9.79 2.17
C GLN A 266 21.96 10.48 1.51
N ARG A 267 21.87 11.81 1.63
CA ARG A 267 20.82 12.60 0.95
C ARG A 267 21.00 12.64 -0.56
N ARG A 268 22.24 12.70 -1.06
CA ARG A 268 22.53 12.61 -2.50
C ARG A 268 22.13 11.25 -3.06
N GLU A 269 22.49 10.16 -2.37
CA GLU A 269 22.11 8.80 -2.77
C GLU A 269 20.59 8.59 -2.77
N GLU A 270 19.88 9.04 -1.74
CA GLU A 270 18.41 8.96 -1.69
C GLU A 270 17.78 9.75 -2.86
N THR A 271 18.33 10.92 -3.15
CA THR A 271 17.89 11.77 -4.26
C THR A 271 18.10 11.09 -5.62
N GLU A 272 19.23 10.37 -5.78
CA GLU A 272 19.55 9.59 -6.97
C GLU A 272 18.64 8.36 -7.12
N ARG A 273 18.41 7.62 -6.03
CA ARG A 273 17.48 6.47 -5.99
C ARG A 273 16.04 6.83 -6.34
N LEU A 274 15.68 8.11 -6.30
CA LEU A 274 14.38 8.67 -6.67
C LEU A 274 14.41 9.56 -7.94
N ALA A 275 15.47 9.49 -8.75
CA ALA A 275 15.67 10.36 -9.91
C ALA A 275 14.49 10.35 -10.91
N LEU A 276 13.89 9.18 -11.17
CA LEU A 276 12.76 9.05 -12.10
C LEU A 276 11.52 9.86 -11.66
N PHE A 277 11.26 9.97 -10.35
CA PHE A 277 10.13 10.79 -9.85
C PHE A 277 10.35 12.28 -10.09
N ARG A 278 11.60 12.75 -9.99
CA ARG A 278 11.97 14.15 -10.31
C ARG A 278 11.86 14.42 -11.80
N LEU A 279 12.46 13.54 -12.61
CA LEU A 279 12.39 13.63 -14.07
C LEU A 279 10.95 13.67 -14.56
N ARG A 280 10.08 12.82 -14.02
CA ARG A 280 8.65 12.82 -14.35
C ARG A 280 8.01 14.20 -14.19
N ASN A 281 8.25 14.86 -13.06
CA ASN A 281 7.70 16.19 -12.79
C ASN A 281 8.26 17.25 -13.76
N GLU A 282 9.53 17.15 -14.12
CA GLU A 282 10.16 18.02 -15.12
C GLU A 282 9.54 17.82 -16.50
N LEU A 283 9.36 16.57 -16.94
CA LEU A 283 8.72 16.23 -18.20
C LEU A 283 7.28 16.74 -18.26
N ILE A 284 6.51 16.58 -17.18
CA ILE A 284 5.14 17.14 -17.09
C ILE A 284 5.16 18.65 -17.25
N ARG A 285 6.05 19.36 -16.54
CA ARG A 285 6.17 20.81 -16.62
C ARG A 285 6.53 21.27 -18.03
N LYS A 286 7.42 20.55 -18.71
CA LYS A 286 7.86 20.85 -20.08
C LYS A 286 6.77 20.58 -21.11
N LEU A 287 6.09 19.44 -21.03
CA LEU A 287 5.21 18.94 -22.10
C LEU A 287 3.76 19.44 -22.00
N ARG A 288 3.32 19.87 -20.80
CA ARG A 288 1.99 20.49 -20.61
C ARG A 288 1.84 21.82 -21.36
N GLY A 289 2.94 22.45 -21.79
CA GLY A 289 2.97 23.73 -22.48
C GLY A 289 2.70 24.93 -21.56
N ASP A 290 2.94 26.12 -22.09
CA ASP A 290 2.80 27.36 -21.34
C ASP A 290 1.33 27.68 -21.05
N LYS A 291 1.09 28.18 -19.83
CA LYS A 291 -0.23 28.64 -19.41
C LYS A 291 -0.58 29.92 -20.19
N PRO A 292 -1.77 30.03 -20.81
CA PRO A 292 -2.19 31.26 -21.48
C PRO A 292 -2.22 32.45 -20.51
N ALA A 293 -1.63 33.58 -20.92
CA ALA A 293 -1.59 34.82 -20.12
C ALA A 293 -2.99 35.43 -19.91
N SER A 294 -3.82 35.40 -20.96
CA SER A 294 -5.21 35.85 -20.94
C SER A 294 -6.12 34.68 -21.35
N PRO A 295 -6.56 33.84 -20.38
CA PRO A 295 -7.29 32.63 -20.70
C PRO A 295 -8.73 32.92 -21.14
N ARG A 296 -9.20 32.21 -22.17
CA ARG A 296 -10.61 32.23 -22.59
C ARG A 296 -11.56 31.71 -21.52
N LEU A 297 -11.15 30.64 -20.84
CA LEU A 297 -11.83 30.04 -19.69
C LEU A 297 -10.79 29.53 -18.67
N ARG A 298 -11.19 29.51 -17.40
CA ARG A 298 -10.54 28.87 -16.26
C ARG A 298 -11.22 27.53 -16.03
N VAL A 299 -10.48 26.45 -16.27
CA VAL A 299 -10.97 25.07 -16.23
C VAL A 299 -10.47 24.40 -14.95
N ALA A 300 -11.39 24.03 -14.06
CA ALA A 300 -11.08 23.30 -12.85
C ALA A 300 -11.06 21.78 -13.12
N VAL A 301 -9.98 21.12 -12.71
CA VAL A 301 -9.78 19.67 -12.89
C VAL A 301 -9.37 19.05 -11.55
N PRO A 302 -10.05 18.03 -11.02
CA PRO A 302 -9.61 17.36 -9.79
C PRO A 302 -8.26 16.66 -10.03
N SER A 303 -7.29 16.91 -9.16
CA SER A 303 -5.96 16.27 -9.21
C SER A 303 -5.99 14.85 -8.63
N ALA A 304 -6.90 14.02 -9.14
CA ALA A 304 -7.17 12.68 -8.63
C ALA A 304 -7.33 11.67 -9.78
N LEU A 305 -7.32 10.37 -9.44
CA LEU A 305 -7.57 9.28 -10.38
C LEU A 305 -6.66 9.38 -11.63
N LEU A 306 -7.23 9.27 -12.83
CA LEU A 306 -6.48 9.27 -14.08
C LEU A 306 -5.81 10.59 -14.41
N GLN A 307 -6.16 11.70 -13.76
CA GLN A 307 -5.42 12.95 -13.91
C GLN A 307 -3.96 12.80 -13.46
N LYS A 308 -3.68 11.87 -12.54
CA LYS A 308 -2.30 11.56 -12.12
C LYS A 308 -1.47 10.94 -13.24
N GLY A 309 -2.09 10.23 -14.20
CA GLY A 309 -1.41 9.63 -15.35
C GLY A 309 -1.49 10.45 -16.64
N PHE A 310 -2.63 11.14 -16.86
CA PHE A 310 -2.96 11.85 -18.10
C PHE A 310 -3.00 13.38 -17.93
N GLY A 311 -2.31 13.91 -16.92
CA GLY A 311 -2.30 15.35 -16.65
C GLY A 311 -1.71 16.17 -17.80
N VAL A 312 -0.68 15.67 -18.49
CA VAL A 312 -0.09 16.32 -19.67
C VAL A 312 -1.14 16.47 -20.77
N LEU A 313 -1.86 15.39 -21.09
CA LEU A 313 -2.93 15.39 -22.07
C LEU A 313 -3.98 16.47 -21.77
N ILE A 314 -4.54 16.47 -20.56
CA ILE A 314 -5.63 17.40 -20.22
C ILE A 314 -5.15 18.85 -20.17
N THR A 315 -4.02 19.12 -19.52
CA THR A 315 -3.48 20.49 -19.43
C THR A 315 -3.10 21.02 -20.81
N ARG A 316 -2.39 20.22 -21.61
CA ARG A 316 -1.99 20.62 -22.97
C ARG A 316 -3.19 20.89 -23.85
N PHE A 317 -4.21 20.03 -23.80
CA PHE A 317 -5.42 20.18 -24.60
C PHE A 317 -6.10 21.54 -24.37
N PHE A 318 -6.30 21.93 -23.12
CA PHE A 318 -6.93 23.21 -22.80
C PHE A 318 -6.03 24.40 -23.09
N HIS A 319 -4.71 24.29 -22.88
CA HIS A 319 -3.76 25.34 -23.27
C HIS A 319 -3.79 25.59 -24.79
N GLU A 320 -3.87 24.55 -25.61
CA GLU A 320 -4.02 24.66 -27.08
C GLU A 320 -5.34 25.32 -27.52
N LEU A 321 -6.37 25.25 -26.66
CA LEU A 321 -7.64 25.96 -26.83
C LEU A 321 -7.60 27.40 -26.30
N GLY A 322 -6.49 27.84 -25.70
CA GLY A 322 -6.36 29.15 -25.07
C GLY A 322 -7.04 29.26 -23.71
N CYS A 323 -7.31 28.13 -23.04
CA CYS A 323 -7.87 28.07 -21.70
C CYS A 323 -6.77 27.82 -20.66
N SER A 324 -6.99 28.26 -19.43
CA SER A 324 -6.11 27.92 -18.31
C SER A 324 -6.67 26.73 -17.52
N VAL A 325 -5.81 25.81 -17.13
CA VAL A 325 -6.17 24.69 -16.27
C VAL A 325 -5.71 24.95 -14.83
N VAL A 326 -6.61 24.76 -13.88
CA VAL A 326 -6.32 24.79 -12.45
C VAL A 326 -6.70 23.43 -11.88
N CYS A 327 -5.77 22.82 -11.15
CA CYS A 327 -6.02 21.56 -10.46
C CYS A 327 -6.17 21.80 -8.96
N SER A 328 -6.92 20.93 -8.28
CA SER A 328 -6.82 20.84 -6.81
C SER A 328 -5.41 20.38 -6.39
N ASN A 329 -5.13 20.39 -5.09
CA ASN A 329 -3.81 20.04 -4.56
C ASN A 329 -3.23 18.77 -5.19
N THR A 330 -1.94 18.79 -5.54
CA THR A 330 -1.27 17.66 -6.18
C THR A 330 -1.11 16.44 -5.28
N LYS A 331 -1.30 16.62 -3.97
CA LYS A 331 -1.30 15.57 -2.96
C LYS A 331 -2.64 15.61 -2.24
N THR A 332 -3.28 14.45 -2.02
CA THR A 332 -4.49 14.39 -1.21
C THR A 332 -4.16 14.72 0.25
N SER A 333 -4.71 15.81 0.77
CA SER A 333 -4.56 16.17 2.18
C SER A 333 -5.47 15.34 3.08
N HIS A 334 -5.20 15.32 4.39
CA HIS A 334 -6.10 14.68 5.36
C HIS A 334 -7.49 15.34 5.35
N ALA A 335 -7.54 16.67 5.19
CA ALA A 335 -8.80 17.40 5.06
C ALA A 335 -9.58 16.97 3.80
N GLN A 336 -8.89 16.80 2.66
CA GLN A 336 -9.51 16.30 1.43
C GLN A 336 -10.02 14.86 1.59
N MET A 337 -9.25 13.97 2.22
CA MET A 337 -9.69 12.61 2.46
C MET A 337 -10.94 12.58 3.36
N LYS A 338 -10.94 13.34 4.46
CA LYS A 338 -12.08 13.47 5.37
C LYS A 338 -13.31 14.06 4.68
N LEU A 339 -13.12 15.10 3.88
CA LEU A 339 -14.18 15.69 3.06
C LEU A 339 -14.73 14.64 2.07
N GLY A 340 -13.85 13.88 1.42
CA GLY A 340 -14.23 12.76 0.57
C GLY A 340 -15.15 11.78 1.30
N GLN A 341 -14.75 11.30 2.49
CA GLN A 341 -15.54 10.37 3.30
C GLN A 341 -16.94 10.92 3.65
N GLN A 342 -17.04 12.22 3.94
CA GLN A 342 -18.30 12.89 4.23
C GLN A 342 -19.19 13.04 2.99
N LEU A 343 -18.59 13.27 1.82
CA LEU A 343 -19.30 13.48 0.57
C LEU A 343 -19.71 12.16 -0.11
N THR A 344 -19.00 11.06 0.16
CA THR A 344 -19.33 9.75 -0.39
C THR A 344 -20.55 9.14 0.31
N LYS A 345 -21.57 8.76 -0.47
CA LYS A 345 -22.78 8.06 0.02
C LYS A 345 -22.67 6.53 0.03
N ALA A 346 -21.52 5.99 -0.37
CA ALA A 346 -21.28 4.56 -0.51
C ALA A 346 -19.83 4.22 -0.12
N THR A 347 -19.59 2.94 0.19
CA THR A 347 -18.26 2.43 0.50
C THR A 347 -17.45 2.30 -0.79
N PHE A 348 -16.42 3.13 -0.94
CA PHE A 348 -15.50 3.10 -2.09
C PHE A 348 -14.06 2.82 -1.66
N CYS A 349 -13.20 2.49 -2.64
CA CYS A 349 -11.76 2.46 -2.41
C CYS A 349 -11.19 3.89 -2.21
N ALA A 350 -10.07 3.99 -1.50
CA ALA A 350 -9.46 5.27 -1.10
C ALA A 350 -9.28 6.30 -2.25
N PRO A 351 -8.87 5.93 -3.49
CA PRO A 351 -8.73 6.89 -4.57
C PRO A 351 -10.06 7.53 -5.02
N ILE A 352 -11.18 6.80 -4.93
CA ILE A 352 -12.50 7.34 -5.29
C ILE A 352 -13.00 8.27 -4.19
N ILE A 353 -12.75 7.93 -2.92
CA ILE A 353 -13.01 8.82 -1.77
C ILE A 353 -12.21 10.12 -1.92
N ALA A 354 -10.90 10.01 -2.17
CA ALA A 354 -10.05 11.16 -2.44
C ALA A 354 -10.54 11.98 -3.64
N GLY A 355 -11.00 11.32 -4.71
CA GLY A 355 -11.63 11.98 -5.86
C GLY A 355 -12.79 12.89 -5.45
N HIS A 356 -13.68 12.43 -4.56
CA HIS A 356 -14.77 13.26 -4.03
C HIS A 356 -14.24 14.46 -3.24
N GLY A 357 -13.22 14.25 -2.41
CA GLY A 357 -12.54 15.32 -1.69
C GLY A 357 -11.94 16.38 -2.61
N HIS A 358 -11.24 15.95 -3.67
CA HIS A 358 -10.67 16.83 -4.69
C HIS A 358 -11.75 17.61 -5.45
N CYS A 359 -12.94 17.04 -5.67
CA CYS A 359 -14.09 17.76 -6.23
C CYS A 359 -14.65 18.78 -5.23
N GLY A 360 -14.85 18.38 -3.97
CA GLY A 360 -15.32 19.25 -2.90
C GLY A 360 -14.45 20.49 -2.72
N ASP A 361 -13.12 20.32 -2.69
CA ASP A 361 -12.16 21.43 -2.61
C ASP A 361 -12.30 22.43 -3.76
N LEU A 362 -12.54 21.95 -4.98
CA LEU A 362 -12.76 22.83 -6.13
C LEU A 362 -14.12 23.53 -6.05
N LEU A 363 -15.15 22.84 -5.55
CA LEU A 363 -16.50 23.38 -5.39
C LEU A 363 -16.56 24.52 -4.37
N VAL A 364 -15.79 24.45 -3.28
CA VAL A 364 -15.67 25.55 -2.29
C VAL A 364 -15.17 26.84 -2.93
N GLN A 365 -14.41 26.75 -4.02
CA GLN A 365 -13.88 27.89 -4.76
C GLN A 365 -14.57 28.08 -6.13
N SER A 366 -15.81 27.61 -6.26
CA SER A 366 -16.49 27.48 -7.56
C SER A 366 -16.65 28.78 -8.35
N ASP A 367 -16.68 29.94 -7.70
CA ASP A 367 -16.72 31.27 -8.35
C ASP A 367 -15.44 31.61 -9.13
N ARG A 368 -14.34 30.91 -8.85
CA ARG A 368 -13.05 31.10 -9.51
C ARG A 368 -12.92 30.34 -10.82
N TRP A 369 -13.85 29.45 -11.14
CA TRP A 369 -13.76 28.54 -12.27
C TRP A 369 -14.92 28.77 -13.22
N ASP A 370 -14.66 28.80 -14.52
CA ASP A 370 -15.74 28.99 -15.49
C ASP A 370 -16.41 27.64 -15.76
N ILE A 371 -15.61 26.57 -15.87
CA ILE A 371 -16.08 25.19 -16.03
C ILE A 371 -15.27 24.21 -15.18
N PHE A 372 -15.88 23.07 -14.89
CA PHE A 372 -15.25 21.88 -14.31
C PHE A 372 -15.15 20.80 -15.38
N PHE A 373 -13.99 20.16 -15.52
CA PHE A 373 -13.76 19.12 -16.51
C PHE A 373 -13.53 17.77 -15.84
N LEU A 374 -14.49 16.86 -16.00
CA LEU A 374 -14.52 15.52 -15.42
C LEU A 374 -14.92 14.50 -16.50
N PRO A 375 -13.98 14.02 -17.32
CA PRO A 375 -14.31 13.11 -18.41
C PRO A 375 -14.57 11.67 -17.91
N HIS A 376 -15.42 10.96 -18.65
CA HIS A 376 -15.59 9.51 -18.51
C HIS A 376 -14.46 8.81 -19.27
N TRP A 377 -13.53 8.18 -18.56
CA TRP A 377 -12.43 7.46 -19.19
C TRP A 377 -12.80 5.99 -19.36
N ILE A 378 -12.96 5.54 -20.60
CA ILE A 378 -13.46 4.19 -20.90
C ILE A 378 -12.33 3.19 -21.09
N ALA A 379 -11.50 3.42 -22.09
CA ALA A 379 -10.47 2.47 -22.49
C ALA A 379 -9.18 3.17 -22.93
N ALA A 380 -8.12 2.39 -22.96
CA ALA A 380 -6.85 2.72 -23.60
C ALA A 380 -6.35 1.53 -24.43
N PRO A 381 -5.45 1.80 -25.40
CA PRO A 381 -4.89 0.74 -26.24
C PRO A 381 -4.37 -0.42 -25.40
N SER A 382 -4.70 -1.63 -25.83
CA SER A 382 -4.11 -2.84 -25.26
C SER A 382 -2.59 -2.78 -25.33
N ARG A 383 -1.92 -3.31 -24.30
CA ARG A 383 -0.46 -3.51 -24.29
C ARG A 383 -0.06 -4.88 -24.86
N ASP A 384 -1.04 -5.63 -25.35
CA ASP A 384 -0.91 -6.94 -25.94
C ASP A 384 -1.28 -6.86 -27.43
N PRO A 385 -0.31 -6.99 -28.35
CA PRO A 385 -0.55 -6.90 -29.79
C PRO A 385 -1.47 -8.00 -30.33
N ASP A 386 -1.45 -9.18 -29.71
CA ASP A 386 -2.17 -10.38 -30.18
C ASP A 386 -3.61 -10.41 -29.66
N ARG A 387 -3.91 -9.65 -28.60
CA ARG A 387 -5.27 -9.46 -28.12
C ARG A 387 -5.93 -8.26 -28.81
N ALA A 388 -6.81 -8.57 -29.77
CA ALA A 388 -7.58 -7.60 -30.56
C ALA A 388 -8.58 -6.70 -29.78
N ARG A 389 -8.65 -6.80 -28.45
CA ARG A 389 -9.60 -6.05 -27.61
C ARG A 389 -8.89 -4.93 -26.84
N ASP A 390 -9.51 -3.76 -26.82
CA ASP A 390 -9.08 -2.65 -25.97
C ASP A 390 -9.11 -3.05 -24.49
N SER A 391 -8.23 -2.44 -23.71
CA SER A 391 -8.17 -2.67 -22.27
C SER A 391 -8.90 -1.54 -21.53
N LEU A 392 -9.77 -1.90 -20.60
CA LEU A 392 -10.71 -0.98 -19.95
C LEU A 392 -10.13 -0.43 -18.64
N PHE A 393 -10.57 0.77 -18.26
CA PHE A 393 -10.30 1.33 -16.94
C PHE A 393 -11.24 0.71 -15.91
N CYS A 394 -11.10 1.04 -14.61
CA CYS A 394 -12.01 0.46 -13.63
C CYS A 394 -13.41 1.09 -13.74
N PRO A 395 -14.49 0.37 -13.40
CA PRO A 395 -15.85 0.88 -13.55
C PRO A 395 -16.10 2.15 -12.72
N TYR A 396 -15.43 2.30 -11.57
CA TYR A 396 -15.54 3.52 -10.78
C TYR A 396 -14.86 4.72 -11.44
N ILE A 397 -13.78 4.54 -12.21
CA ILE A 397 -13.18 5.61 -13.01
C ILE A 397 -14.11 5.98 -14.15
N GLU A 398 -14.64 4.98 -14.86
CA GLU A 398 -15.58 5.17 -15.96
C GLU A 398 -16.83 5.94 -15.50
N ALA A 399 -17.39 5.57 -14.36
CA ALA A 399 -18.60 6.15 -13.81
C ALA A 399 -18.36 7.40 -12.94
N PHE A 400 -17.10 7.75 -12.61
CA PHE A 400 -16.78 8.80 -11.64
C PHE A 400 -17.51 10.12 -11.89
N PRO A 401 -17.55 10.67 -13.12
CA PRO A 401 -18.27 11.92 -13.36
C PRO A 401 -19.78 11.83 -13.11
N SER A 402 -20.40 10.66 -13.32
CA SER A 402 -21.81 10.44 -13.00
C SER A 402 -22.02 10.30 -11.50
N ILE A 403 -21.11 9.64 -10.79
CA ILE A 403 -21.17 9.46 -9.33
C ILE A 403 -21.15 10.81 -8.63
N VAL A 404 -20.31 11.74 -9.09
CA VAL A 404 -20.18 13.07 -8.46
C VAL A 404 -21.13 14.12 -9.03
N ALA A 405 -21.89 13.86 -10.09
CA ALA A 405 -22.73 14.88 -10.73
C ALA A 405 -23.78 15.50 -9.78
N ASP A 406 -24.41 14.68 -8.91
CA ASP A 406 -25.35 15.16 -7.87
C ASP A 406 -24.68 16.15 -6.91
N LEU A 407 -23.42 15.90 -6.55
CA LEU A 407 -22.65 16.78 -5.69
C LEU A 407 -22.50 18.17 -6.33
N PHE A 408 -22.16 18.24 -7.61
CA PHE A 408 -22.05 19.52 -8.32
C PHE A 408 -23.38 20.29 -8.33
N GLY A 409 -24.50 19.59 -8.57
CA GLY A 409 -25.83 20.21 -8.53
C GLY A 409 -26.18 20.82 -7.17
N LYS A 410 -25.83 20.14 -6.08
CA LYS A 410 -26.05 20.63 -4.70
C LYS A 410 -25.27 21.90 -4.36
N TYR A 411 -24.12 22.10 -5.00
CA TYR A 411 -23.31 23.31 -4.88
C TYR A 411 -23.73 24.39 -5.89
N GLY A 412 -24.90 24.26 -6.53
CA GLY A 412 -25.43 25.24 -7.48
C GLY A 412 -24.70 25.27 -8.82
N ILE A 413 -23.89 24.25 -9.14
CA ILE A 413 -23.19 24.17 -10.42
C ILE A 413 -24.16 23.65 -11.48
N SER A 414 -24.46 24.51 -12.45
CA SER A 414 -25.30 24.18 -13.58
C SER A 414 -24.69 23.10 -14.48
N ALA A 415 -25.54 22.30 -15.12
CA ALA A 415 -25.10 21.18 -15.97
C ALA A 415 -24.18 21.60 -17.13
N ASN A 416 -24.30 22.83 -17.63
CA ASN A 416 -23.43 23.38 -18.68
C ASN A 416 -22.02 23.77 -18.20
N ARG A 417 -21.81 23.94 -16.89
CA ARG A 417 -20.50 24.19 -16.27
C ARG A 417 -19.76 22.90 -15.91
N LEU A 418 -20.46 21.77 -15.84
CA LEU A 418 -19.87 20.45 -15.59
C LEU A 418 -19.65 19.69 -16.90
N VAL A 419 -18.45 19.81 -17.46
CA VAL A 419 -18.06 19.20 -18.74
C VAL A 419 -17.57 17.77 -18.53
N ARG A 420 -18.32 16.80 -19.06
CA ARG A 420 -18.08 15.36 -18.85
C ARG A 420 -18.13 14.53 -20.15
N PRO A 421 -17.20 14.75 -21.09
CA PRO A 421 -17.16 13.99 -22.34
C PRO A 421 -16.78 12.53 -22.08
N VAL A 422 -17.23 11.64 -22.97
CA VAL A 422 -16.74 10.27 -23.02
C VAL A 422 -15.43 10.21 -23.81
N ILE A 423 -14.37 9.72 -23.15
CA ILE A 423 -13.03 9.61 -23.72
C ILE A 423 -12.63 8.14 -23.80
N ASN A 424 -12.36 7.70 -25.03
CA ASN A 424 -11.65 6.47 -25.31
C ASN A 424 -10.32 6.81 -26.01
N LEU A 425 -9.21 6.36 -25.43
CA LEU A 425 -7.86 6.64 -25.91
C LEU A 425 -7.42 5.70 -27.04
N SER A 426 -8.19 4.66 -27.35
CA SER A 426 -7.90 3.74 -28.44
C SER A 426 -8.10 4.39 -29.80
N GLU A 427 -7.16 4.15 -30.72
CA GLU A 427 -7.11 4.75 -32.06
C GLU A 427 -8.42 4.51 -32.83
N LYS A 428 -9.03 3.32 -32.66
CA LYS A 428 -10.33 2.92 -33.23
C LYS A 428 -11.46 3.90 -32.89
N TYR A 429 -11.44 4.50 -31.70
CA TYR A 429 -12.48 5.39 -31.19
C TYR A 429 -12.08 6.88 -31.25
N SER A 430 -10.95 7.20 -31.91
CA SER A 430 -10.42 8.56 -31.98
C SER A 430 -11.41 9.58 -32.56
N LYS A 431 -12.22 9.19 -33.57
CA LYS A 431 -13.27 10.04 -34.16
C LYS A 431 -14.41 10.29 -33.17
N THR A 432 -14.89 9.25 -32.48
CA THR A 432 -15.96 9.34 -31.49
C THR A 432 -15.56 10.22 -30.31
N THR A 433 -14.34 10.04 -29.79
CA THR A 433 -13.78 10.91 -28.73
C THR A 433 -13.72 12.37 -29.18
N GLN A 434 -13.30 12.66 -30.41
CA GLN A 434 -13.28 14.03 -30.94
C GLN A 434 -14.70 14.61 -31.07
N GLN A 435 -15.68 13.82 -31.50
CA GLN A 435 -17.09 14.26 -31.59
C GLN A 435 -17.65 14.61 -30.21
N GLU A 436 -17.37 13.79 -29.20
CA GLU A 436 -17.78 14.07 -27.81
C GLU A 436 -17.13 15.35 -27.27
N LEU A 437 -15.83 15.55 -27.50
CA LEU A 437 -15.16 16.80 -27.10
C LEU A 437 -15.75 18.03 -27.79
N VAL A 438 -16.07 17.93 -29.09
CA VAL A 438 -16.71 19.01 -29.85
C VAL A 438 -18.09 19.31 -29.29
N ARG A 439 -18.91 18.29 -29.05
CA ARG A 439 -20.27 18.42 -28.50
C ARG A 439 -20.29 19.22 -27.21
N TRP A 440 -19.34 18.96 -26.31
CA TRP A 440 -19.28 19.64 -25.03
C TRP A 440 -18.65 21.04 -25.09
N LEU A 441 -17.59 21.22 -25.88
CA LEU A 441 -16.76 22.42 -25.82
C LEU A 441 -17.11 23.48 -26.86
N GLN A 442 -17.67 23.10 -28.00
CA GLN A 442 -18.04 24.06 -29.05
C GLN A 442 -19.04 25.12 -28.56
N PRO A 443 -20.11 24.79 -27.81
CA PRO A 443 -21.05 25.79 -27.30
C PRO A 443 -20.40 26.78 -26.32
N LEU A 444 -19.41 26.32 -25.55
CA LEU A 444 -18.74 27.11 -24.51
C LEU A 444 -17.64 28.02 -25.09
N LEU A 445 -16.86 27.51 -26.04
CA LEU A 445 -15.69 28.20 -26.58
C LEU A 445 -15.93 28.91 -27.91
N LYS A 446 -17.05 28.58 -28.61
CA LYS A 446 -17.37 29.07 -29.96
C LYS A 446 -16.23 28.82 -30.96
N LEU A 447 -15.51 27.69 -30.80
CA LEU A 447 -14.43 27.27 -31.68
C LEU A 447 -14.91 26.24 -32.71
N SER A 448 -14.27 26.21 -33.88
CA SER A 448 -14.61 25.24 -34.92
C SER A 448 -14.26 23.81 -34.50
N PRO A 449 -15.02 22.78 -34.95
CA PRO A 449 -14.69 21.38 -34.67
C PRO A 449 -13.27 20.99 -35.10
N ARG A 450 -12.78 21.57 -36.20
CA ARG A 450 -11.41 21.39 -36.69
C ARG A 450 -10.37 21.90 -35.69
N ARG A 451 -10.61 23.05 -35.04
CA ARG A 451 -9.69 23.60 -34.03
C ARG A 451 -9.65 22.72 -32.78
N ILE A 452 -10.80 22.26 -32.30
CA ILE A 452 -10.89 21.36 -31.14
C ILE A 452 -10.19 20.03 -31.42
N GLY A 453 -10.44 19.42 -32.58
CA GLY A 453 -9.77 18.18 -33.00
C GLY A 453 -8.26 18.34 -33.16
N LYS A 454 -7.78 19.48 -33.70
CA LYS A 454 -6.34 19.79 -33.79
C LYS A 454 -5.69 19.90 -32.40
N ALA A 455 -6.33 20.61 -31.47
CA ALA A 455 -5.86 20.73 -30.09
C ALA A 455 -5.78 19.37 -29.39
N TRP A 456 -6.79 18.51 -29.57
CA TRP A 456 -6.80 17.16 -29.01
C TRP A 456 -5.64 16.29 -29.54
N ARG A 457 -5.41 16.30 -30.86
CA ARG A 457 -4.29 15.56 -31.47
C ARG A 457 -2.93 16.06 -30.99
N ALA A 458 -2.75 17.38 -30.87
CA ALA A 458 -1.52 17.96 -30.34
C ALA A 458 -1.27 17.53 -28.88
N ALA A 459 -2.33 17.49 -28.07
CA ALA A 459 -2.24 17.05 -26.68
C ALA A 459 -1.96 15.54 -26.55
N LEU A 460 -2.57 14.71 -27.40
CA LEU A 460 -2.24 13.27 -27.50
C LEU A 460 -0.77 13.05 -27.88
N ALA A 461 -0.24 13.82 -28.84
CA ALA A 461 1.16 13.75 -29.22
C ALA A 461 2.08 14.14 -28.06
N ALA A 462 1.73 15.18 -27.28
CA ALA A 462 2.49 15.57 -26.09
C ALA A 462 2.47 14.49 -24.99
N GLN A 463 1.33 13.83 -24.77
CA GLN A 463 1.20 12.70 -23.84
C GLN A 463 2.04 11.49 -24.29
N ARG A 464 1.99 11.14 -25.58
CA ARG A 464 2.82 10.05 -26.14
C ARG A 464 4.31 10.35 -26.01
N LEU A 465 4.73 11.59 -26.26
CA LEU A 465 6.12 12.03 -26.08
C LEU A 465 6.55 11.96 -24.61
N PHE A 466 5.67 12.32 -23.68
CA PHE A 466 5.90 12.16 -22.24
C PHE A 466 6.14 10.68 -21.89
N GLU A 467 5.26 9.79 -22.30
CA GLU A 467 5.37 8.35 -22.04
C GLU A 467 6.65 7.77 -22.66
N GLN A 468 7.00 8.17 -23.89
CA GLN A 468 8.21 7.72 -24.57
C GLN A 468 9.48 8.17 -23.83
N GLN A 469 9.58 9.45 -23.48
CA GLN A 469 10.76 9.98 -22.77
C GLN A 469 10.90 9.39 -21.37
N PHE A 470 9.78 9.17 -20.69
CA PHE A 470 9.78 8.58 -19.35
C PHE A 470 10.18 7.10 -19.39
N LYS A 471 9.67 6.35 -20.37
CA LYS A 471 10.06 4.95 -20.60
C LYS A 471 11.53 4.81 -20.97
N ALA A 472 12.03 5.64 -21.88
CA ALA A 472 13.45 5.64 -22.24
C ALA A 472 14.36 5.85 -21.02
N ALA A 473 13.99 6.75 -20.10
CA ALA A 473 14.75 6.98 -18.88
C ALA A 473 14.67 5.80 -17.89
N GLY A 474 13.51 5.14 -17.77
CA GLY A 474 13.38 3.94 -16.96
C GLY A 474 14.14 2.74 -17.54
N GLU A 475 14.16 2.58 -18.86
CA GLU A 475 14.99 1.56 -19.53
C GLU A 475 16.48 1.80 -19.31
N ALA A 476 16.95 3.05 -19.41
CA ALA A 476 18.33 3.41 -19.09
C ALA A 476 18.67 3.11 -17.62
N THR A 477 17.74 3.41 -16.70
CA THR A 477 17.90 3.07 -15.27
C THR A 477 17.96 1.56 -15.07
N TRP A 478 17.10 0.80 -15.76
CA TRP A 478 17.08 -0.65 -15.72
C TRP A 478 18.40 -1.27 -16.20
N GLN A 479 18.95 -0.77 -17.31
CA GLN A 479 20.26 -1.22 -17.84
C GLN A 479 21.38 -0.94 -16.83
N ARG A 480 21.48 0.31 -16.35
CA ARG A 480 22.46 0.71 -15.34
C ARG A 480 22.44 -0.19 -14.11
N ILE A 481 21.25 -0.53 -13.60
CA ILE A 481 21.10 -1.45 -12.46
C ILE A 481 21.80 -2.78 -12.76
N HIS A 482 21.53 -3.40 -13.90
CA HIS A 482 22.12 -4.71 -14.26
C HIS A 482 23.63 -4.62 -14.50
N GLU A 483 24.13 -3.48 -14.98
CA GLU A 483 25.56 -3.23 -15.16
C GLU A 483 26.30 -3.03 -13.83
N THR A 484 25.71 -2.28 -12.88
CA THR A 484 26.36 -1.97 -11.60
C THR A 484 26.15 -3.03 -10.52
N GLY A 485 25.20 -3.95 -10.71
CA GLY A 485 24.80 -4.93 -9.69
C GLY A 485 23.98 -4.32 -8.55
N GLU A 486 23.55 -3.06 -8.67
CA GLU A 486 22.69 -2.41 -7.68
C GLU A 486 21.36 -3.16 -7.52
N LYS A 487 20.78 -3.08 -6.33
CA LYS A 487 19.43 -3.58 -6.08
C LYS A 487 18.39 -2.49 -6.34
N ALA A 488 17.27 -2.89 -6.92
CA ALA A 488 16.19 -1.97 -7.25
C ALA A 488 14.82 -2.55 -6.92
N VAL A 489 13.84 -1.67 -6.78
CA VAL A 489 12.43 -2.01 -6.62
C VAL A 489 11.65 -1.39 -7.77
N VAL A 490 10.92 -2.22 -8.52
CA VAL A 490 9.83 -1.76 -9.37
C VAL A 490 8.60 -1.55 -8.50
N LEU A 491 8.13 -0.31 -8.47
CA LEU A 491 6.93 0.09 -7.77
C LEU A 491 5.71 -0.08 -8.69
N CYS A 492 5.02 -1.20 -8.52
CA CYS A 492 3.80 -1.54 -9.24
C CYS A 492 2.59 -0.83 -8.62
N GLY A 493 1.67 -0.37 -9.46
CA GLY A 493 0.43 0.28 -9.00
C GLY A 493 -0.14 1.20 -10.07
N ARG A 494 -1.34 1.72 -9.84
CA ARG A 494 -1.91 2.75 -10.71
C ARG A 494 -1.23 4.11 -10.47
N PRO A 495 -1.22 5.04 -11.45
CA PRO A 495 -0.62 6.37 -11.27
C PRO A 495 -1.14 7.13 -10.04
N TYR A 496 -2.42 6.96 -9.68
CA TYR A 496 -2.99 7.59 -8.49
C TYR A 496 -2.66 6.92 -7.16
N ASN A 497 -2.04 5.74 -7.21
CA ASN A 497 -1.41 5.13 -6.03
C ASN A 497 0.05 5.58 -5.92
N ILE A 498 0.77 5.62 -7.06
CA ILE A 498 2.21 5.91 -7.07
C ILE A 498 2.49 7.41 -6.86
N TYR A 499 1.72 8.28 -7.51
CA TYR A 499 2.02 9.72 -7.57
C TYR A 499 1.15 10.59 -6.67
N ASP A 500 0.29 9.97 -5.85
CA ASP A 500 -0.41 10.68 -4.78
C ASP A 500 0.19 10.32 -3.41
N GLU A 501 1.04 11.21 -2.89
CA GLU A 501 1.64 11.05 -1.57
C GLU A 501 0.61 11.05 -0.43
N GLY A 502 -0.58 11.60 -0.66
CA GLY A 502 -1.70 11.51 0.27
C GLY A 502 -2.24 10.09 0.40
N ILE A 503 -2.31 9.37 -0.72
CA ILE A 503 -2.81 7.99 -0.81
C ILE A 503 -1.75 6.99 -0.37
N ASN A 504 -0.51 7.11 -0.86
CA ASN A 504 0.56 6.18 -0.52
C ASN A 504 1.33 6.55 0.75
N LEU A 505 0.85 7.55 1.50
CA LEU A 505 1.38 7.96 2.80
C LEU A 505 2.85 8.39 2.78
N GLY A 506 3.39 8.77 1.62
CA GLY A 506 4.80 9.16 1.47
C GLY A 506 5.77 8.01 1.73
N LEU A 507 5.38 6.77 1.41
CA LEU A 507 6.21 5.58 1.67
C LEU A 507 7.38 5.40 0.68
N ILE A 508 7.35 6.06 -0.48
CA ILE A 508 8.35 5.88 -1.54
C ILE A 508 9.77 6.25 -1.09
N PRO A 509 10.01 7.42 -0.43
CA PRO A 509 11.32 7.72 0.14
C PRO A 509 11.81 6.68 1.15
N LYS A 510 10.90 6.11 1.95
CA LYS A 510 11.25 5.09 2.94
C LYS A 510 11.76 3.80 2.28
N ILE A 511 11.32 3.47 1.06
CA ILE A 511 11.87 2.36 0.27
C ILE A 511 13.29 2.70 -0.21
N ALA A 512 13.52 3.91 -0.71
CA ALA A 512 14.84 4.36 -1.15
C ALA A 512 15.87 4.40 0.00
N GLN A 513 15.42 4.73 1.21
CA GLN A 513 16.22 4.70 2.44
C GLN A 513 16.69 3.28 2.81
N GLN A 514 16.02 2.22 2.34
CA GLN A 514 16.46 0.84 2.51
C GLN A 514 17.55 0.43 1.49
N GLY A 515 18.06 1.35 0.69
CA GLY A 515 19.16 1.12 -0.25
C GLY A 515 18.75 0.68 -1.66
N PHE A 516 17.46 0.82 -2.03
CA PHE A 516 16.97 0.43 -3.36
C PHE A 516 16.76 1.64 -4.27
N THR A 517 17.20 1.53 -5.53
CA THR A 517 16.72 2.42 -6.60
C THR A 517 15.25 2.12 -6.88
N VAL A 518 14.37 3.14 -6.87
CA VAL A 518 12.92 2.93 -7.05
C VAL A 518 12.50 3.32 -8.47
N ILE A 519 11.99 2.33 -9.22
CA ILE A 519 11.51 2.51 -10.59
C ILE A 519 9.98 2.42 -10.60
N PRO A 520 9.24 3.50 -10.90
CA PRO A 520 7.80 3.40 -11.06
C PRO A 520 7.45 2.59 -12.33
N VAL A 521 6.43 1.74 -12.24
CA VAL A 521 6.11 0.76 -13.31
C VAL A 521 5.80 1.39 -14.67
N ASP A 522 5.26 2.61 -14.72
CA ASP A 522 4.97 3.34 -15.95
C ASP A 522 6.21 4.00 -16.59
N ALA A 523 7.38 3.91 -15.96
CA ALA A 523 8.68 4.22 -16.56
C ALA A 523 9.29 3.01 -17.30
N LEU A 524 8.65 1.85 -17.31
CA LEU A 524 9.17 0.65 -17.97
C LEU A 524 8.37 0.30 -19.22
N GLU A 525 9.06 -0.27 -20.20
CA GLU A 525 8.43 -0.89 -21.35
C GLU A 525 7.85 -2.26 -20.98
N GLU A 526 6.62 -2.51 -21.43
CA GLU A 526 5.89 -3.76 -21.18
C GLU A 526 6.28 -4.85 -22.20
N LYS A 527 7.57 -5.22 -22.24
CA LYS A 527 8.14 -6.16 -23.25
C LYS A 527 7.59 -7.59 -23.13
N GLU A 528 7.39 -8.06 -21.90
CA GLU A 528 6.92 -9.42 -21.61
C GLU A 528 5.44 -9.62 -21.90
N GLU A 529 5.03 -10.79 -22.38
CA GLU A 529 3.63 -11.10 -22.65
C GLU A 529 2.76 -11.23 -21.39
N THR A 530 1.45 -10.99 -21.53
CA THR A 530 0.49 -11.27 -20.46
C THR A 530 0.16 -12.77 -20.51
N PRO A 531 0.26 -13.53 -19.40
CA PRO A 531 -0.01 -14.96 -19.44
C PRO A 531 -1.39 -15.29 -20.00
N ASP A 532 -1.51 -16.39 -20.75
CA ASP A 532 -2.75 -16.76 -21.45
C ASP A 532 -3.93 -17.00 -20.51
N TRP A 533 -3.66 -17.52 -19.32
CA TRP A 533 -4.66 -17.74 -18.27
C TRP A 533 -5.14 -16.45 -17.58
N VAL A 534 -4.48 -15.32 -17.83
CA VAL A 534 -4.92 -14.01 -17.32
C VAL A 534 -5.90 -13.40 -18.32
N ASN A 535 -7.11 -13.11 -17.86
CA ASN A 535 -8.04 -12.29 -18.62
C ASN A 535 -7.57 -10.82 -18.60
N GLY A 536 -7.02 -10.36 -19.73
CA GLY A 536 -6.48 -9.04 -19.98
C GLY A 536 -7.52 -7.93 -20.09
N TYR A 537 -8.46 -7.86 -19.15
CA TYR A 537 -9.54 -6.89 -19.22
C TYR A 537 -9.10 -5.49 -18.76
N TRP A 538 -8.27 -5.42 -17.72
CA TRP A 538 -7.90 -4.16 -17.05
C TRP A 538 -6.61 -3.55 -17.62
N ASN A 539 -6.68 -2.30 -18.09
CA ASN A 539 -5.53 -1.60 -18.70
C ASN A 539 -4.28 -1.58 -17.82
N PHE A 540 -4.36 -1.08 -16.59
CA PHE A 540 -3.22 -1.09 -15.67
C PHE A 540 -2.83 -2.50 -15.20
N GLY A 541 -3.77 -3.47 -15.26
CA GLY A 541 -3.48 -4.86 -14.95
C GLY A 541 -2.42 -5.44 -15.88
N HIS A 542 -2.50 -5.15 -17.19
CA HIS A 542 -1.46 -5.55 -18.13
C HIS A 542 -0.10 -4.94 -17.80
N VAL A 543 -0.05 -3.64 -17.53
CA VAL A 543 1.20 -2.95 -17.20
C VAL A 543 1.86 -3.58 -15.97
N ILE A 544 1.07 -3.86 -14.93
CA ILE A 544 1.56 -4.47 -13.68
C ILE A 544 2.06 -5.90 -13.93
N LEU A 545 1.26 -6.75 -14.58
CA LEU A 545 1.58 -8.18 -14.73
C LEU A 545 2.73 -8.43 -15.73
N ARG A 546 2.80 -7.69 -16.83
CA ARG A 546 3.91 -7.77 -17.80
C ARG A 546 5.23 -7.36 -17.14
N ASN A 547 5.22 -6.26 -16.37
CA ASN A 547 6.42 -5.86 -15.63
C ASN A 547 6.75 -6.81 -14.46
N ALA A 548 5.77 -7.46 -13.84
CA ALA A 548 6.03 -8.50 -12.84
C ALA A 548 6.83 -9.67 -13.43
N ARG A 549 6.50 -10.13 -14.65
CA ARG A 549 7.30 -11.14 -15.36
C ARG A 549 8.71 -10.65 -15.68
N ARG A 550 8.85 -9.39 -16.08
CA ARG A 550 10.16 -8.80 -16.34
C ARG A 550 11.02 -8.75 -15.08
N VAL A 551 10.43 -8.40 -13.95
CA VAL A 551 11.09 -8.45 -12.64
C VAL A 551 11.44 -9.89 -12.26
N LEU A 552 10.56 -10.85 -12.51
CA LEU A 552 10.83 -12.26 -12.26
C LEU A 552 12.11 -12.74 -12.95
N ALA A 553 12.38 -12.28 -14.17
CA ALA A 553 13.58 -12.66 -14.94
C ALA A 553 14.90 -12.05 -14.42
N SER A 554 14.84 -10.93 -13.68
CA SER A 554 16.03 -10.31 -13.06
C SER A 554 16.37 -10.98 -11.72
N ASP A 555 17.60 -10.89 -11.24
CA ASP A 555 17.98 -11.38 -9.90
C ASP A 555 18.12 -10.27 -8.85
N GLN A 556 18.30 -9.02 -9.30
CA GLN A 556 18.60 -7.86 -8.45
C GLN A 556 17.44 -6.85 -8.33
N VAL A 557 16.43 -6.98 -9.18
CA VAL A 557 15.23 -6.13 -9.15
C VAL A 557 14.10 -6.83 -8.43
N PHE A 558 13.38 -6.18 -7.52
CA PHE A 558 12.25 -6.72 -6.78
C PHE A 558 10.97 -5.92 -7.04
N CYS A 559 9.81 -6.38 -6.56
CA CYS A 559 8.55 -5.67 -6.72
C CYS A 559 7.92 -5.28 -5.38
N ILE A 560 7.41 -4.06 -5.33
CA ILE A 560 6.44 -3.61 -4.33
C ILE A 560 5.18 -3.17 -5.08
N TYR A 561 4.02 -3.76 -4.76
CA TYR A 561 2.74 -3.46 -5.39
C TYR A 561 1.85 -2.64 -4.45
N PHE A 562 1.63 -1.37 -4.81
CA PHE A 562 0.68 -0.46 -4.20
C PHE A 562 -0.73 -0.65 -4.77
N THR A 563 -1.66 -1.08 -3.92
CA THR A 563 -3.08 -1.23 -4.22
C THR A 563 -3.95 -0.59 -3.13
N ASN A 564 -5.27 -0.73 -3.19
CA ASN A 564 -6.19 -0.17 -2.19
C ASN A 564 -7.19 -1.23 -1.72
N PHE A 565 -7.62 -1.10 -0.46
CA PHE A 565 -8.77 -1.84 0.03
C PHE A 565 -10.02 -1.51 -0.81
N SER A 566 -10.91 -2.50 -0.97
CA SER A 566 -12.09 -2.43 -1.85
C SER A 566 -11.78 -2.16 -3.33
N CYS A 567 -10.57 -2.49 -3.80
CA CYS A 567 -10.25 -2.39 -5.23
C CYS A 567 -10.77 -3.60 -6.02
N GLY A 568 -11.86 -3.40 -6.75
CA GLY A 568 -12.51 -4.45 -7.56
C GLY A 568 -11.57 -5.12 -8.58
N PRO A 569 -10.80 -4.40 -9.42
CA PRO A 569 -9.90 -5.08 -10.35
C PRO A 569 -8.73 -5.80 -9.65
N ASP A 570 -8.19 -5.23 -8.58
CA ASP A 570 -6.99 -5.78 -7.94
C ASP A 570 -7.32 -7.03 -7.09
N SER A 571 -8.59 -7.27 -6.73
CA SER A 571 -9.03 -8.55 -6.16
C SER A 571 -8.73 -9.75 -7.08
N PHE A 572 -8.68 -9.52 -8.40
CA PHE A 572 -8.23 -10.51 -9.38
C PHE A 572 -6.72 -10.44 -9.59
N LEU A 573 -6.18 -9.23 -9.85
CA LEU A 573 -4.79 -9.04 -10.27
C LEU A 573 -3.77 -9.49 -9.22
N ILE A 574 -4.08 -9.35 -7.92
CA ILE A 574 -3.18 -9.78 -6.84
C ILE A 574 -2.89 -11.28 -6.91
N SER A 575 -3.90 -12.09 -7.24
CA SER A 575 -3.74 -13.54 -7.36
C SER A 575 -2.81 -13.90 -8.52
N TYR A 576 -3.00 -13.26 -9.68
CA TYR A 576 -2.12 -13.45 -10.84
C TYR A 576 -0.70 -12.95 -10.58
N PHE A 577 -0.56 -11.82 -9.89
CA PHE A 577 0.74 -11.29 -9.50
C PHE A 577 1.48 -12.25 -8.58
N HIS A 578 0.79 -12.82 -7.58
CA HIS A 578 1.35 -13.83 -6.68
C HIS A 578 1.85 -15.06 -7.46
N GLU A 579 1.00 -15.59 -8.33
CA GLU A 579 1.32 -16.77 -9.15
C GLU A 579 2.55 -16.55 -10.03
N ILE A 580 2.70 -15.37 -10.64
CA ILE A 580 3.90 -15.00 -11.41
C ILE A 580 5.13 -15.02 -10.52
N MET A 581 5.11 -14.35 -9.37
CA MET A 581 6.28 -14.22 -8.51
C MET A 581 6.69 -15.55 -7.85
N GLU A 582 5.73 -16.45 -7.62
CA GLU A 582 5.95 -17.77 -7.04
C GLU A 582 6.74 -18.71 -7.96
N GLN A 583 6.69 -18.52 -9.28
CA GLN A 583 7.40 -19.34 -10.27
C GLN A 583 8.92 -19.43 -10.02
N ARG A 584 9.55 -18.36 -9.50
CA ARG A 584 10.98 -18.38 -9.07
C ARG A 584 11.15 -18.23 -7.57
N GLN A 585 10.08 -18.39 -6.78
CA GLN A 585 10.13 -18.15 -5.34
C GLN A 585 10.75 -16.78 -5.00
N LYS A 586 10.35 -15.76 -5.76
CA LYS A 586 10.95 -14.43 -5.66
C LYS A 586 10.14 -13.58 -4.67
N PRO A 587 10.76 -12.98 -3.65
CA PRO A 587 10.05 -12.20 -2.66
C PRO A 587 9.51 -10.90 -3.29
N PHE A 588 8.35 -10.48 -2.79
CA PHE A 588 7.67 -9.25 -3.19
C PHE A 588 6.87 -8.73 -1.99
N LEU A 589 6.38 -7.50 -2.10
CA LEU A 589 5.51 -6.91 -1.10
C LEU A 589 4.25 -6.34 -1.76
N ILE A 590 3.08 -6.57 -1.15
CA ILE A 590 1.83 -5.92 -1.54
C ILE A 590 1.37 -5.02 -0.39
N LEU A 591 1.20 -3.74 -0.67
CA LEU A 591 0.66 -2.76 0.28
C LEU A 591 -0.73 -2.31 -0.18
N GLN A 592 -1.74 -2.59 0.64
CA GLN A 592 -3.12 -2.17 0.37
C GLN A 592 -3.47 -0.96 1.24
N PHE A 593 -3.70 0.18 0.61
CA PHE A 593 -4.09 1.41 1.30
C PHE A 593 -5.60 1.46 1.55
N ASP A 594 -5.99 1.86 2.75
CA ASP A 594 -7.38 1.95 3.20
C ASP A 594 -7.88 3.40 3.30
N GLY A 595 -7.01 4.38 3.05
CA GLY A 595 -7.33 5.80 3.14
C GLY A 595 -7.19 6.38 4.55
N HIS A 596 -6.76 5.60 5.54
CA HIS A 596 -6.44 6.10 6.87
C HIS A 596 -5.02 6.67 6.91
N GLY A 597 -4.80 7.69 7.72
CA GLY A 597 -3.54 8.43 7.76
C GLY A 597 -2.35 7.73 8.44
N ALA A 598 -2.52 6.49 8.91
CA ALA A 598 -1.53 5.77 9.71
C ALA A 598 -0.52 5.01 8.82
N ASP A 599 0.77 5.36 8.94
CA ASP A 599 1.84 4.80 8.12
C ASP A 599 2.69 3.71 8.82
N ALA A 600 2.69 3.66 10.16
CA ALA A 600 3.60 2.82 10.95
C ALA A 600 3.53 1.31 10.61
N GLY A 601 2.34 0.78 10.36
CA GLY A 601 2.15 -0.61 9.93
C GLY A 601 2.79 -0.89 8.56
N TYR A 602 2.65 0.03 7.61
CA TYR A 602 3.23 -0.10 6.27
C TYR A 602 4.75 -0.01 6.29
N VAL A 603 5.34 0.85 7.13
CA VAL A 603 6.80 0.96 7.28
C VAL A 603 7.41 -0.36 7.74
N THR A 604 6.79 -1.00 8.74
CA THR A 604 7.25 -2.30 9.25
C THR A 604 7.23 -3.37 8.16
N ARG A 605 6.19 -3.38 7.31
CA ARG A 605 6.10 -4.29 6.16
C ARG A 605 7.18 -4.02 5.11
N ILE A 606 7.50 -2.75 4.83
CA ILE A 606 8.58 -2.37 3.90
C ILE A 606 9.94 -2.83 4.44
N GLU A 607 10.24 -2.56 5.71
CA GLU A 607 11.50 -2.98 6.34
C GLU A 607 11.67 -4.51 6.27
N SER A 608 10.65 -5.28 6.68
CA SER A 608 10.70 -6.74 6.61
C SER A 608 10.86 -7.28 5.18
N ALA A 609 10.14 -6.70 4.21
CA ALA A 609 10.26 -7.12 2.82
C ALA A 609 11.65 -6.79 2.24
N THR A 610 12.18 -5.61 2.52
CA THR A 610 13.48 -5.17 2.02
C THR A 610 14.65 -5.95 2.64
N GLU A 611 14.55 -6.35 3.91
CA GLU A 611 15.47 -7.34 4.51
C GLU A 611 15.45 -8.67 3.74
N SER A 612 14.25 -9.14 3.37
CA SER A 612 14.08 -10.36 2.55
C SER A 612 14.67 -10.18 1.14
N PHE A 613 14.54 -8.99 0.53
CA PHE A 613 15.12 -8.68 -0.78
C PHE A 613 16.66 -8.62 -0.73
N HIS A 614 17.21 -8.08 0.37
CA HIS A 614 18.65 -8.02 0.57
C HIS A 614 19.28 -9.40 0.75
N SER A 615 18.59 -10.31 1.43
CA SER A 615 19.06 -11.68 1.70
C SER A 615 18.69 -12.71 0.63
N TRP A 616 17.84 -12.35 -0.35
CA TRP A 616 17.42 -13.28 -1.39
C TRP A 616 18.55 -13.67 -2.34
N ILE A 617 18.61 -14.96 -2.66
CA ILE A 617 19.53 -15.58 -3.62
C ILE A 617 18.72 -16.52 -4.51
N PRO A 618 18.91 -16.50 -5.85
CA PRO A 618 18.25 -17.39 -6.80
C PRO A 618 18.42 -18.88 -6.46
N VAL A 619 17.42 -19.70 -6.77
CA VAL A 619 17.42 -21.14 -6.46
C VAL A 619 18.55 -21.89 -7.18
N ALA A 620 18.83 -21.57 -8.46
CA ALA A 620 19.90 -22.21 -9.23
C ALA A 620 21.28 -22.05 -8.56
N LEU A 621 21.60 -20.86 -8.05
CA LEU A 621 22.85 -20.59 -7.33
C LEU A 621 22.92 -21.26 -5.93
N LYS A 622 21.78 -21.69 -5.37
CA LYS A 622 21.74 -22.43 -4.09
C LYS A 622 22.12 -23.90 -4.27
N GLU A 623 21.85 -24.50 -5.43
CA GLU A 623 22.20 -25.89 -5.74
C GLU A 623 23.70 -26.03 -6.04
N GLU A 624 24.30 -25.07 -6.75
CA GLU A 624 25.75 -24.98 -6.96
C GLU A 624 26.53 -24.75 -5.66
N ARG A 625 26.01 -23.92 -4.74
CA ARG A 625 26.60 -23.72 -3.40
C ARG A 625 26.49 -24.92 -2.48
N LYS A 626 25.49 -25.79 -2.69
CA LYS A 626 25.41 -27.09 -1.99
C LYS A 626 26.44 -28.08 -2.54
N HIS A 627 26.68 -28.12 -3.85
CA HIS A 627 27.70 -28.99 -4.45
C HIS A 627 29.13 -28.58 -4.10
N SER A 628 29.43 -27.28 -4.06
CA SER A 628 30.77 -26.76 -3.72
C SER A 628 31.12 -26.80 -2.22
N ARG A 629 30.18 -27.17 -1.34
CA ARG A 629 30.44 -27.44 0.09
C ARG A 629 30.54 -28.94 0.40
N VAL A 630 30.25 -29.80 -0.57
CA VAL A 630 30.31 -31.27 -0.47
C VAL A 630 31.49 -31.84 -1.26
N THR A 631 32.18 -30.99 -2.03
CA THR A 631 33.51 -31.22 -2.61
C THR A 631 34.52 -30.42 -1.81
#